data_AF-A0A2V8DSJ6-F1
#
_entry.id   AF-A0A2V8DSJ6-F1
#
_cell.length_a   1.000
_cell.length_b   1.000
_cell.length_c   1.000
_cell.angle_alpha   90.00
_cell.angle_beta   90.00
_cell.angle_gamma   90.00
#
_symmetry.space_group_name_H-M   'P 1'
#
loop_
_entity.id
_entity.type
_entity.pdbx_description
1 polymer ?
#
loop_
_entity_poly.entity_id
_entity_poly.type
_entity_poly.pdbx_seq_one_letter_code
_entity_poly.pdbx_strand_id
1 'polypeptide(L)'
;MTAWQQWLDHPEKSRARNAFFQTHLWVGAVTAAYILVMSASGSLIVFRNELSGKVSVEWLVDLHENWLAGPTGRWVNGIGAICLLLLCLTGAVIWWPGTKHWRRSLIVDWSAHFPRINWDLHSALGFWLFGFVAVWGLSGIYFSFPQPFNALFLLDPADRFTDTALFWLSQLHFGRFGWFAEAVWTLVGLVPAILAFTGVFICCRRVIFKKPSNPRSQSD
;
A
#
# COMPACT_ATOMS: atom_id res chain seq x y z
N MET A 1 26.02 11.67 -20.73
CA MET A 1 25.07 11.74 -19.60
C MET A 1 25.36 10.57 -18.68
N THR A 2 25.47 10.79 -17.38
CA THR A 2 25.64 9.69 -16.41
C THR A 2 24.33 8.90 -16.27
N ALA A 3 24.40 7.63 -15.84
CA ALA A 3 23.21 6.83 -15.55
C ALA A 3 22.28 7.50 -14.52
N TRP A 4 22.87 8.24 -13.57
CA TRP A 4 22.15 9.05 -12.59
C TRP A 4 21.38 10.21 -13.22
N GLN A 5 22.04 11.01 -14.08
CA GLN A 5 21.37 12.10 -14.80
C GLN A 5 20.27 11.59 -15.73
N GLN A 6 20.51 10.47 -16.41
CA GLN A 6 19.50 9.83 -17.26
C GLN A 6 18.28 9.39 -16.44
N TRP A 7 18.46 8.82 -15.25
CA TRP A 7 17.35 8.42 -14.40
C TRP A 7 16.59 9.63 -13.83
N LEU A 8 17.29 10.71 -13.49
CA LEU A 8 16.66 11.94 -13.01
C LEU A 8 15.73 12.58 -14.05
N ASP A 9 16.16 12.63 -15.31
CA ASP A 9 15.42 13.32 -16.38
C ASP A 9 14.49 12.39 -17.19
N HIS A 10 14.93 11.16 -17.44
CA HIS A 10 14.26 10.15 -18.28
C HIS A 10 14.20 8.77 -17.60
N PRO A 11 13.54 8.67 -16.42
CA PRO A 11 13.48 7.44 -15.64
C PRO A 11 12.86 6.26 -16.41
N GLU A 12 11.99 6.52 -17.39
CA GLU A 12 11.32 5.53 -18.24
C GLU A 12 12.26 4.69 -19.11
N LYS A 13 13.48 5.17 -19.37
CA LYS A 13 14.48 4.42 -20.16
C LYS A 13 15.27 3.42 -19.33
N SER A 14 15.14 3.44 -18.00
CA SER A 14 15.87 2.56 -17.10
C SER A 14 15.24 1.16 -17.04
N ARG A 15 16.08 0.12 -17.28
CA ARG A 15 15.68 -1.28 -17.08
C ARG A 15 15.27 -1.57 -15.63
N ALA A 16 15.93 -0.93 -14.66
CA ALA A 16 15.61 -1.09 -13.25
C ALA A 16 14.20 -0.61 -12.94
N ARG A 17 13.81 0.58 -13.44
CA ARG A 17 12.45 1.10 -13.24
C ARG A 17 11.40 0.18 -13.86
N ASN A 18 11.67 -0.40 -15.03
CA ASN A 18 10.76 -1.35 -15.65
C ASN A 18 10.61 -2.63 -14.82
N ALA A 19 11.69 -3.16 -14.25
CA ALA A 19 11.63 -4.31 -13.35
C ALA A 19 10.78 -4.00 -12.11
N PHE A 20 11.05 -2.88 -11.42
CA PHE A 20 10.23 -2.43 -10.29
C PHE A 20 8.76 -2.28 -10.67
N PHE A 21 8.47 -1.70 -11.83
CA PHE A 21 7.11 -1.55 -12.33
C PHE A 21 6.41 -2.89 -12.53
N GLN A 22 7.08 -3.88 -13.13
CA GLN A 22 6.49 -5.22 -13.33
C GLN A 22 6.25 -5.92 -11.98
N THR A 23 7.22 -5.86 -11.07
CA THR A 23 7.06 -6.41 -9.72
C THR A 23 5.87 -5.78 -9.00
N HIS A 24 5.78 -4.44 -9.00
CA HIS A 24 4.68 -3.71 -8.38
C HIS A 24 3.33 -4.08 -9.00
N LEU A 25 3.26 -4.17 -10.33
CA LEU A 25 2.04 -4.52 -11.05
C LEU A 25 1.52 -5.91 -10.68
N TRP A 26 2.38 -6.93 -10.73
CA TRP A 26 1.98 -8.32 -10.49
C TRP A 26 1.72 -8.62 -9.02
N VAL A 27 2.58 -8.14 -8.12
CA VAL A 27 2.34 -8.26 -6.67
C VAL A 27 1.04 -7.56 -6.30
N GLY A 28 0.78 -6.37 -6.85
CA GLY A 28 -0.44 -5.62 -6.61
C GLY A 28 -1.68 -6.36 -7.09
N ALA A 29 -1.63 -6.93 -8.30
CA ALA A 29 -2.74 -7.70 -8.85
C ALA A 29 -3.06 -8.96 -8.03
N VAL A 30 -2.03 -9.71 -7.60
CA VAL A 30 -2.19 -10.93 -6.81
C VAL A 30 -2.73 -10.63 -5.40
N THR A 31 -2.32 -9.52 -4.80
CA THR A 31 -2.65 -9.19 -3.40
C THR A 31 -3.84 -8.25 -3.25
N ALA A 32 -4.42 -7.74 -4.34
CA ALA A 32 -5.48 -6.73 -4.29
C ALA A 32 -6.69 -7.13 -3.44
N ALA A 33 -7.20 -8.35 -3.62
CA ALA A 33 -8.35 -8.84 -2.85
C ALA A 33 -8.04 -8.90 -1.35
N TYR A 34 -6.83 -9.36 -1.00
CA TYR A 34 -6.36 -9.38 0.39
C TYR A 34 -6.28 -7.95 0.96
N ILE A 35 -5.68 -7.01 0.24
CA ILE A 35 -5.53 -5.61 0.69
C ILE A 35 -6.91 -4.97 0.91
N LEU A 36 -7.88 -5.24 0.02
CA LEU A 36 -9.26 -4.75 0.16
C LEU A 36 -9.88 -5.22 1.49
N VAL A 37 -9.77 -6.52 1.80
CA VAL A 37 -10.33 -7.08 3.04
C VAL A 37 -9.64 -6.47 4.27
N MET A 38 -8.31 -6.42 4.30
CA MET A 38 -7.56 -5.90 5.45
C MET A 38 -7.79 -4.40 5.68
N SER A 39 -7.85 -3.62 4.61
CA SER A 39 -8.12 -2.18 4.66
C SER A 39 -9.55 -1.89 5.15
N ALA A 40 -10.54 -2.66 4.67
CA ALA A 40 -11.91 -2.54 5.13
C ALA A 40 -12.08 -2.98 6.60
N SER A 41 -11.56 -4.15 6.98
CA SER A 41 -11.67 -4.64 8.35
C SER A 41 -10.90 -3.75 9.33
N GLY A 42 -9.72 -3.26 8.97
CA GLY A 42 -8.93 -2.34 9.81
C GLY A 42 -9.64 -1.02 10.05
N SER A 43 -10.26 -0.45 9.00
CA SER A 43 -11.04 0.78 9.10
C SER A 43 -12.27 0.62 10.01
N LEU A 44 -12.90 -0.56 10.00
CA LEU A 44 -14.04 -0.88 10.88
C LEU A 44 -13.61 -1.08 12.35
N ILE A 45 -12.45 -1.69 12.60
CA ILE A 45 -11.93 -1.96 13.96
C ILE A 45 -11.65 -0.67 14.74
N VAL A 46 -11.43 0.45 14.06
CA VAL A 46 -11.30 1.77 14.71
C VAL A 46 -12.52 2.04 15.61
N PHE A 47 -13.73 1.70 15.16
CA PHE A 47 -15.00 1.90 15.87
C PHE A 47 -15.44 0.69 16.72
N ARG A 48 -14.50 -0.13 17.20
CA ARG A 48 -14.84 -1.36 17.93
C ARG A 48 -15.72 -1.12 19.17
N ASN A 49 -15.60 0.03 19.82
CA ASN A 49 -16.36 0.35 21.03
C ASN A 49 -17.83 0.63 20.68
N GLU A 50 -18.06 1.32 19.58
CA GLU A 50 -19.37 1.70 19.04
C GLU A 50 -20.07 0.51 18.36
N LEU A 51 -19.28 -0.42 17.82
CA LEU A 51 -19.75 -1.69 17.24
C LEU A 51 -20.11 -2.73 18.31
N SER A 52 -19.57 -2.58 19.53
CA SER A 52 -19.86 -3.50 20.64
C SER A 52 -21.38 -3.50 20.92
N GLY A 53 -22.02 -4.65 20.70
CA GLY A 53 -23.48 -4.82 20.83
C GLY A 53 -24.27 -4.87 19.51
N LYS A 54 -23.67 -4.53 18.36
CA LYS A 54 -24.31 -4.64 17.03
C LYS A 54 -23.67 -5.69 16.13
N VAL A 55 -22.36 -5.88 16.24
CA VAL A 55 -21.56 -6.81 15.44
C VAL A 55 -20.60 -7.54 16.37
N SER A 56 -20.21 -8.77 16.01
CA SER A 56 -19.14 -9.49 16.73
C SER A 56 -17.80 -8.81 16.46
N VAL A 57 -17.35 -7.98 17.40
CA VAL A 57 -16.04 -7.33 17.37
C VAL A 57 -14.92 -8.37 17.40
N GLU A 58 -15.10 -9.45 18.15
CA GLU A 58 -14.15 -10.57 18.20
C GLU A 58 -13.96 -11.21 16.83
N TRP A 59 -15.06 -11.50 16.12
CA TRP A 59 -14.98 -12.03 14.75
C TRP A 59 -14.27 -11.06 13.81
N LEU A 60 -14.54 -9.76 13.91
CA LEU A 60 -13.94 -8.75 13.05
C LEU A 60 -12.42 -8.63 13.30
N VAL A 61 -12.00 -8.66 14.56
CA VAL A 61 -10.59 -8.66 14.95
C VAL A 61 -9.92 -9.95 14.48
N ASP A 62 -10.56 -11.12 14.66
CA ASP A 62 -10.01 -12.40 14.21
C ASP A 62 -9.89 -12.49 12.68
N LEU A 63 -10.82 -11.89 11.94
CA LEU A 63 -10.71 -11.73 10.48
C LEU A 63 -9.49 -10.86 10.10
N HIS A 64 -9.30 -9.73 10.77
CA HIS A 64 -8.22 -8.78 10.46
C HIS A 64 -6.84 -9.28 10.87
N GLU A 65 -6.74 -9.99 12.00
CA GLU A 65 -5.46 -10.46 12.54
C GLU A 65 -5.08 -11.85 12.03
N ASN A 66 -6.05 -12.77 12.01
CA ASN A 66 -5.80 -14.21 11.86
C ASN A 66 -6.56 -14.81 10.67
N TRP A 67 -7.22 -14.02 9.82
CA TRP A 67 -7.98 -14.52 8.67
C TRP A 67 -9.02 -15.60 9.03
N LEU A 68 -9.53 -15.62 10.27
CA LEU A 68 -10.40 -16.66 10.81
C LEU A 68 -9.79 -18.08 10.78
N ALA A 69 -8.46 -18.18 10.64
CA ALA A 69 -7.72 -19.43 10.51
C ALA A 69 -6.60 -19.55 11.57
N GLY A 70 -6.75 -18.82 12.68
CA GLY A 70 -5.83 -18.86 13.81
C GLY A 70 -4.36 -18.61 13.42
N PRO A 71 -3.40 -19.40 13.91
CA PRO A 71 -1.97 -19.18 13.64
C PRO A 71 -1.60 -19.20 12.15
N THR A 72 -2.26 -20.04 11.34
CA THR A 72 -2.01 -20.12 9.90
C THR A 72 -2.42 -18.83 9.20
N GLY A 73 -3.60 -18.29 9.53
CA GLY A 73 -4.05 -17.05 8.92
C GLY A 73 -3.26 -15.83 9.41
N ARG A 74 -2.73 -15.85 10.65
CA ARG A 74 -1.75 -14.84 11.12
C ARG A 74 -0.48 -14.84 10.28
N TRP A 75 0.01 -16.03 9.91
CA TRP A 75 1.15 -16.19 9.00
C TRP A 75 0.85 -15.63 7.60
N VAL A 76 -0.32 -15.94 7.04
CA VAL A 76 -0.77 -15.37 5.75
C VAL A 76 -0.87 -13.85 5.82
N ASN A 77 -1.42 -13.31 6.91
CA ASN A 77 -1.52 -11.88 7.16
C ASN A 77 -0.14 -11.22 7.20
N GLY A 78 0.84 -11.88 7.82
CA GLY A 78 2.22 -11.40 7.84
C GLY A 78 2.84 -11.34 6.44
N ILE A 79 2.65 -12.37 5.62
CA ILE A 79 3.10 -12.35 4.21
C ILE A 79 2.42 -11.22 3.44
N GLY A 80 1.11 -11.03 3.62
CA GLY A 80 0.37 -9.96 2.97
C GLY A 80 0.83 -8.56 3.42
N ALA A 81 1.20 -8.38 4.69
CA ALA A 81 1.80 -7.15 5.19
C ALA A 81 3.19 -6.88 4.58
N ILE A 82 4.03 -7.91 4.39
CA ILE A 82 5.29 -7.82 3.64
C ILE A 82 5.01 -7.37 2.20
N CYS A 83 4.04 -7.99 1.52
CA CYS A 83 3.66 -7.59 0.17
C CYS A 83 3.17 -6.14 0.09
N LEU A 84 2.36 -5.68 1.05
CA LEU A 84 1.91 -4.29 1.14
C LEU A 84 3.09 -3.33 1.30
N LEU A 85 4.03 -3.63 2.19
CA LEU A 85 5.24 -2.81 2.38
C LEU A 85 6.10 -2.79 1.11
N LEU A 86 6.29 -3.94 0.45
CA LEU A 86 7.01 -4.02 -0.82
C LEU A 86 6.31 -3.21 -1.92
N LEU A 87 4.99 -3.26 -2.02
CA LEU A 87 4.22 -2.42 -2.94
C LEU A 87 4.44 -0.94 -2.65
N CYS A 88 4.42 -0.54 -1.38
CA CYS A 88 4.68 0.82 -0.96
C CYS A 88 6.08 1.29 -1.41
N LEU A 89 7.13 0.53 -1.09
CA LEU A 89 8.52 0.86 -1.42
C LEU A 89 8.77 0.88 -2.93
N THR A 90 8.27 -0.11 -3.66
CA THR A 90 8.39 -0.13 -5.13
C THR A 90 7.60 1.00 -5.77
N GLY A 91 6.43 1.35 -5.22
CA GLY A 91 5.64 2.50 -5.65
C GLY A 91 6.39 3.82 -5.52
N ALA A 92 7.10 4.04 -4.41
CA ALA A 92 7.93 5.23 -4.21
C ALA A 92 9.07 5.34 -5.25
N VAL A 93 9.71 4.20 -5.59
CA VAL A 93 10.74 4.16 -6.63
C VAL A 93 10.17 4.45 -8.02
N ILE A 94 8.98 3.93 -8.33
CA ILE A 94 8.30 4.10 -9.62
C ILE A 94 7.75 5.52 -9.80
N TRP A 95 7.28 6.11 -8.70
CA TRP A 95 6.54 7.38 -8.67
C TRP A 95 7.29 8.51 -9.36
N TRP A 96 8.62 8.56 -9.25
CA TRP A 96 9.44 9.60 -9.87
C TRP A 96 9.20 9.67 -11.40
N PRO A 97 8.57 10.74 -11.91
CA PRO A 97 8.21 10.87 -13.32
C PRO A 97 9.21 11.73 -14.12
N GLY A 98 10.31 12.17 -13.48
CA GLY A 98 11.31 13.07 -14.04
C GLY A 98 11.15 14.53 -13.59
N THR A 99 12.24 15.28 -13.66
CA THR A 99 12.38 16.69 -13.21
C THR A 99 11.39 17.66 -13.85
N LYS A 100 10.91 17.40 -15.07
CA LYS A 100 9.99 18.29 -15.79
C LYS A 100 8.51 18.08 -15.44
N HIS A 101 8.15 16.90 -14.92
CA HIS A 101 6.74 16.49 -14.78
C HIS A 101 6.34 16.12 -13.35
N TRP A 102 7.25 16.19 -12.37
CA TRP A 102 6.98 15.78 -10.98
C TRP A 102 5.75 16.45 -10.36
N ARG A 103 5.55 17.76 -10.59
CA ARG A 103 4.39 18.49 -10.05
C ARG A 103 3.05 17.92 -10.52
N ARG A 104 2.99 17.42 -11.75
CA ARG A 104 1.77 16.82 -12.31
C ARG A 104 1.43 15.48 -11.63
N SER A 105 2.43 14.75 -11.14
CA SER A 105 2.24 13.46 -10.46
C SER A 105 1.71 13.61 -9.02
N LEU A 106 1.64 14.84 -8.51
CA LEU A 106 1.15 15.16 -7.17
C LEU A 106 -0.35 15.51 -7.12
N ILE A 107 -0.98 15.69 -8.27
CA ILE A 107 -2.36 16.21 -8.36
C ILE A 107 -3.21 15.33 -9.27
N VAL A 108 -4.53 15.33 -9.03
CA VAL A 108 -5.51 14.65 -9.86
C VAL A 108 -6.17 15.63 -10.81
N ASP A 109 -6.06 15.38 -12.11
CA ASP A 109 -6.75 16.15 -13.14
C ASP A 109 -8.16 15.57 -13.36
N TRP A 110 -9.14 16.09 -12.61
CA TRP A 110 -10.54 15.66 -12.67
C TRP A 110 -11.25 15.97 -13.99
N SER A 111 -10.66 16.80 -14.86
CA SER A 111 -11.19 17.08 -16.20
C SER A 111 -10.80 16.05 -17.25
N ALA A 112 -9.88 15.14 -16.91
CA ALA A 112 -9.37 14.13 -17.83
C ALA A 112 -10.34 12.96 -18.06
N HIS A 113 -10.05 12.12 -19.06
CA HIS A 113 -10.77 10.86 -19.26
C HIS A 113 -10.49 9.87 -18.13
N PHE A 114 -11.45 8.99 -17.82
CA PHE A 114 -11.42 8.09 -16.66
C PHE A 114 -10.10 7.32 -16.46
N PRO A 115 -9.51 6.66 -17.48
CA PRO A 115 -8.22 5.99 -17.30
C PRO A 115 -7.05 6.88 -16.86
N ARG A 116 -7.08 8.17 -17.20
CA ARG A 116 -6.09 9.14 -16.74
C ARG A 116 -6.40 9.59 -15.31
N ILE A 117 -7.67 9.86 -14.99
CA ILE A 117 -8.08 10.15 -13.60
C ILE A 117 -7.65 9.01 -12.67
N ASN A 118 -7.90 7.75 -13.04
CA ASN A 118 -7.51 6.59 -12.24
C ASN A 118 -5.99 6.51 -12.01
N TRP A 119 -5.19 6.80 -13.04
CA TRP A 119 -3.73 6.83 -12.92
C TRP A 119 -3.27 7.98 -12.00
N ASP A 120 -3.79 9.18 -12.23
CA ASP A 120 -3.44 10.37 -11.45
C ASP A 120 -3.86 10.19 -9.98
N LEU A 121 -5.03 9.60 -9.72
CA LEU A 121 -5.52 9.26 -8.38
C LEU A 121 -4.62 8.24 -7.67
N HIS A 122 -4.28 7.13 -8.34
CA HIS A 122 -3.40 6.11 -7.77
C HIS A 122 -2.01 6.70 -7.43
N SER A 123 -1.47 7.52 -8.34
CA SER A 123 -0.16 8.17 -8.15
C SER A 123 -0.18 9.19 -7.01
N ALA A 124 -1.19 10.07 -6.98
CA ALA A 124 -1.29 11.11 -5.97
C ALA A 124 -1.55 10.51 -4.57
N LEU A 125 -2.52 9.60 -4.44
CA LEU A 125 -2.79 8.94 -3.14
C LEU A 125 -1.58 8.14 -2.66
N GLY A 126 -0.93 7.38 -3.55
CA GLY A 126 0.25 6.60 -3.22
C GLY A 126 1.40 7.46 -2.73
N PHE A 127 1.60 8.65 -3.30
CA PHE A 127 2.62 9.59 -2.86
C PHE A 127 2.26 10.27 -1.53
N TRP A 128 1.10 10.91 -1.45
CA TRP A 128 0.73 11.73 -0.29
C TRP A 128 0.53 10.90 0.97
N LEU A 129 0.11 9.64 0.82
CA LEU A 129 -0.18 8.74 1.94
C LEU A 129 0.82 7.59 2.05
N PHE A 130 1.96 7.68 1.36
CA PHE A 130 3.05 6.72 1.42
C PHE A 130 3.44 6.36 2.87
N GLY A 131 3.63 7.37 3.73
CA GLY A 131 4.03 7.16 5.12
C GLY A 131 3.02 6.33 5.92
N PHE A 132 1.73 6.59 5.74
CA PHE A 132 0.66 5.84 6.42
C PHE A 132 0.61 4.39 5.94
N VAL A 133 0.66 4.17 4.62
CA VAL A 133 0.67 2.82 4.03
C VAL A 133 1.91 2.03 4.48
N ALA A 134 3.08 2.67 4.54
CA ALA A 134 4.31 2.06 5.04
C ALA A 134 4.20 1.67 6.52
N VAL A 135 3.61 2.52 7.36
CA VAL A 135 3.37 2.23 8.78
C VAL A 135 2.45 1.02 8.94
N TRP A 136 1.33 0.93 8.23
CA TRP A 136 0.44 -0.23 8.29
C TRP A 136 1.10 -1.52 7.79
N GLY A 137 1.88 -1.44 6.70
CA GLY A 137 2.70 -2.56 6.24
C GLY A 137 3.68 -3.03 7.33
N LEU A 138 4.47 -2.13 7.90
CA LEU A 138 5.48 -2.44 8.91
C LEU A 138 4.87 -3.01 10.20
N SER A 139 3.82 -2.37 10.69
CA SER A 139 3.11 -2.82 11.90
C SER A 139 2.41 -4.16 11.69
N GLY A 140 1.82 -4.41 10.51
CA GLY A 140 1.25 -5.72 10.18
C GLY A 140 2.30 -6.83 10.21
N ILE A 141 3.50 -6.58 9.68
CA ILE A 141 4.63 -7.53 9.76
C ILE A 141 5.00 -7.79 11.22
N TYR A 142 5.13 -6.74 12.03
CA TYR A 142 5.47 -6.84 13.44
C TYR A 142 4.43 -7.64 14.25
N PHE A 143 3.13 -7.38 14.07
CA PHE A 143 2.07 -8.07 14.79
C PHE A 143 1.90 -9.54 14.38
N SER A 144 2.20 -9.88 13.13
CA SER A 144 2.21 -11.26 12.65
C SER A 144 3.48 -12.02 13.06
N PHE A 145 4.64 -11.37 13.03
CA PHE A 145 5.94 -11.97 13.28
C PHE A 145 6.75 -11.16 14.30
N PRO A 146 6.41 -11.18 15.59
CA PRO A 146 7.17 -10.43 16.58
C PRO A 146 8.58 -10.98 16.82
N GLN A 147 8.81 -12.28 16.60
CA GLN A 147 10.06 -12.94 17.01
C GLN A 147 11.33 -12.46 16.27
N PRO A 148 11.34 -12.27 14.94
CA PRO A 148 12.50 -11.69 14.25
C PRO A 148 12.87 -10.30 14.76
N PHE A 149 11.87 -9.50 15.14
CA PHE A 149 12.09 -8.17 15.70
C PHE A 149 12.65 -8.29 17.12
N ASN A 150 12.03 -9.12 17.96
CA ASN A 150 12.53 -9.38 19.31
C ASN A 150 13.96 -9.94 19.30
N ALA A 151 14.33 -10.79 18.35
CA ALA A 151 15.69 -11.29 18.20
C ALA A 151 16.70 -10.22 17.79
N LEU A 152 16.29 -9.29 16.91
CA LEU A 152 17.07 -8.10 16.58
C LEU A 152 17.20 -7.16 17.78
N PHE A 153 16.15 -7.05 18.60
CA PHE A 153 16.08 -6.20 19.80
C PHE A 153 16.71 -6.83 21.05
N LEU A 154 16.88 -8.16 21.10
CA LEU A 154 17.60 -8.86 22.18
C LEU A 154 19.08 -8.48 22.26
N LEU A 155 19.62 -7.79 21.25
CA LEU A 155 20.94 -7.18 21.29
C LEU A 155 21.00 -5.91 22.17
N ASP A 156 19.85 -5.33 22.56
CA ASP A 156 19.77 -4.20 23.50
C ASP A 156 18.53 -4.27 24.42
N PRO A 157 18.56 -5.09 25.49
CA PRO A 157 17.44 -5.30 26.40
C PRO A 157 17.13 -4.13 27.35
N ALA A 158 17.82 -2.98 27.25
CA ALA A 158 17.66 -1.82 28.14
C ALA A 158 17.22 -0.53 27.40
N ASP A 159 16.90 -0.62 26.12
CA ASP A 159 16.56 0.57 25.36
C ASP A 159 15.15 1.09 25.75
N ARG A 160 15.02 2.39 26.01
CA ARG A 160 13.71 3.07 26.13
C ARG A 160 13.15 3.44 24.75
N PHE A 161 13.94 3.26 23.71
CA PHE A 161 13.71 3.78 22.38
C PHE A 161 12.76 2.86 21.59
N THR A 162 13.05 1.57 21.52
CA THR A 162 12.22 0.46 21.05
C THR A 162 10.89 0.40 21.78
N ASP A 163 10.84 0.49 23.11
CA ASP A 163 9.55 0.55 23.83
C ASP A 163 8.69 1.74 23.38
N THR A 164 9.33 2.90 23.24
CA THR A 164 8.67 4.12 22.72
C THR A 164 8.26 3.94 21.26
N ALA A 165 9.09 3.34 20.42
CA ALA A 165 8.83 3.10 19.01
C ALA A 165 7.69 2.10 18.81
N LEU A 166 7.65 1.02 19.58
CA LEU A 166 6.57 0.02 19.57
C LEU A 166 5.26 0.62 20.07
N PHE A 167 5.32 1.46 21.10
CA PHE A 167 4.17 2.23 21.55
C PHE A 167 3.62 3.09 20.41
N TRP A 168 4.45 3.92 19.78
CA TRP A 168 4.02 4.77 18.67
C TRP A 168 3.57 3.97 17.45
N LEU A 169 4.22 2.85 17.13
CA LEU A 169 3.83 1.95 16.05
C LEU A 169 2.42 1.40 16.28
N SER A 170 2.12 1.00 17.51
CA SER A 170 0.78 0.55 17.90
C SER A 170 -0.23 1.69 17.83
N GLN A 171 0.08 2.87 18.38
CA GLN A 171 -0.82 4.03 18.33
C GLN A 171 -1.13 4.44 16.88
N LEU A 172 -0.11 4.48 16.02
CA LEU A 172 -0.26 4.79 14.60
C LEU A 172 -0.96 3.68 13.82
N HIS A 173 -0.80 2.40 14.16
CA HIS A 173 -1.56 1.36 13.47
C HIS A 173 -3.07 1.50 13.76
N PHE A 174 -3.44 1.69 15.03
CA PHE A 174 -4.83 1.72 15.47
C PHE A 174 -5.51 3.10 15.41
N GLY A 175 -4.77 4.20 15.24
CA GLY A 175 -5.31 5.55 15.16
C GLY A 175 -5.87 6.11 16.47
N ARG A 176 -5.41 5.61 17.63
CA ARG A 176 -6.00 5.88 18.96
C ARG A 176 -5.55 7.22 19.56
N PHE A 177 -5.81 8.33 18.87
CA PHE A 177 -5.47 9.68 19.32
C PHE A 177 -6.71 10.53 19.72
N GLY A 178 -7.88 9.90 19.82
CA GLY A 178 -9.17 10.55 20.09
C GLY A 178 -10.11 10.55 18.88
N TRP A 179 -11.37 10.93 19.08
CA TRP A 179 -12.47 10.74 18.12
C TRP A 179 -12.21 11.34 16.73
N PHE A 180 -11.59 12.52 16.64
CA PHE A 180 -11.31 13.17 15.36
C PHE A 180 -10.22 12.41 14.59
N ALA A 181 -9.18 11.99 15.30
CA ALA A 181 -8.11 11.21 14.70
C ALA A 181 -8.62 9.84 14.24
N GLU A 182 -9.49 9.19 15.02
CA GLU A 182 -10.16 7.94 14.66
C GLU A 182 -10.96 8.09 13.36
N ALA A 183 -11.78 9.15 13.24
CA ALA A 183 -12.53 9.41 12.02
C ALA A 183 -11.62 9.61 10.80
N VAL A 184 -10.53 10.36 10.95
CA VAL A 184 -9.52 10.53 9.90
C VAL A 184 -8.83 9.20 9.59
N TRP A 185 -8.47 8.41 10.61
CA TRP A 185 -7.77 7.14 10.45
C TRP A 185 -8.62 6.11 9.72
N THR A 186 -9.93 6.09 9.94
CA THR A 186 -10.86 5.26 9.15
C THR A 186 -10.82 5.65 7.68
N LEU A 187 -10.86 6.94 7.36
CA LEU A 187 -10.84 7.39 5.96
C LEU A 187 -9.50 7.09 5.29
N VAL A 188 -8.39 7.38 5.98
CA VAL A 188 -7.03 7.09 5.48
C VAL A 188 -6.81 5.57 5.42
N GLY A 189 -7.39 4.81 6.36
CA GLY A 189 -7.31 3.34 6.43
C GLY A 189 -7.94 2.64 5.23
N LEU A 190 -8.83 3.31 4.50
CA LEU A 190 -9.42 2.83 3.23
C LEU A 190 -8.52 3.10 2.00
N VAL A 191 -7.44 3.87 2.14
CA VAL A 191 -6.57 4.23 1.02
C VAL A 191 -5.87 3.02 0.41
N PRO A 192 -5.32 2.05 1.17
CA PRO A 192 -4.79 0.82 0.58
C PRO A 192 -5.82 0.09 -0.28
N ALA A 193 -7.09 0.05 0.13
CA ALA A 193 -8.18 -0.51 -0.69
C ALA A 193 -8.39 0.27 -2.00
N ILE A 194 -8.41 1.61 -1.95
CA ILE A 194 -8.54 2.45 -3.16
C ILE A 194 -7.33 2.24 -4.08
N LEU A 195 -6.12 2.19 -3.54
CA LEU A 195 -4.89 1.92 -4.31
C LEU A 195 -4.93 0.53 -4.94
N ALA A 196 -5.36 -0.50 -4.22
CA ALA A 196 -5.51 -1.85 -4.77
C ALA A 196 -6.53 -1.87 -5.92
N PHE A 197 -7.70 -1.26 -5.73
CA PHE A 197 -8.75 -1.18 -6.76
C PHE A 197 -8.28 -0.44 -8.02
N THR A 198 -7.74 0.77 -7.84
CA THR A 198 -7.23 1.58 -8.96
C THR A 198 -6.03 0.92 -9.65
N GLY A 199 -5.20 0.18 -8.91
CA GLY A 199 -4.05 -0.59 -9.42
C GLY A 199 -4.49 -1.79 -10.28
N VAL A 200 -5.52 -2.53 -9.85
CA VAL A 200 -6.12 -3.62 -10.65
C VAL A 200 -6.66 -3.07 -11.97
N PHE A 201 -7.35 -1.92 -11.94
CA PHE A 201 -7.82 -1.29 -13.18
C PHE A 201 -6.68 -0.96 -14.15
N ILE A 202 -5.55 -0.44 -13.65
CA ILE A 202 -4.34 -0.20 -14.44
C ILE A 202 -3.80 -1.51 -15.03
N CYS A 203 -3.75 -2.58 -14.22
CA CYS A 203 -3.31 -3.90 -14.66
C CYS A 203 -4.19 -4.47 -15.77
N CYS A 204 -5.51 -4.50 -15.56
CA CYS A 204 -6.47 -4.96 -16.57
C CYS A 204 -6.32 -4.16 -17.87
N ARG A 205 -6.22 -2.83 -17.80
CA ARG A 205 -6.04 -1.99 -18.99
C ARG A 205 -4.74 -2.29 -19.75
N ARG A 206 -3.64 -2.55 -19.06
CA ARG A 206 -2.34 -2.80 -19.69
C ARG A 206 -2.16 -4.22 -20.22
N VAL A 207 -2.73 -5.21 -19.54
CA VAL A 207 -2.59 -6.63 -19.88
C VAL A 207 -3.68 -7.10 -20.84
N ILE A 208 -4.94 -6.77 -20.56
CA ILE A 208 -6.11 -7.31 -21.27
C ILE A 208 -6.46 -6.44 -22.48
N PHE A 209 -6.47 -5.12 -22.33
CA PHE A 209 -6.96 -4.20 -23.38
C PHE A 209 -5.86 -3.70 -24.33
N LYS A 210 -4.83 -4.50 -24.64
CA LYS A 210 -3.89 -4.14 -25.72
C LYS A 210 -4.66 -3.98 -27.02
N LYS A 211 -4.70 -2.75 -27.55
CA LYS A 211 -5.23 -2.47 -28.88
C LYS A 211 -4.45 -3.37 -29.88
N PRO A 212 -5.11 -4.20 -30.69
CA PRO A 212 -4.41 -4.91 -31.76
C PRO A 212 -3.71 -3.88 -32.64
N SER A 213 -2.43 -4.09 -32.90
CA SER A 213 -1.66 -3.28 -33.84
C SER A 213 -2.36 -3.29 -35.19
N ASN A 214 -2.64 -2.11 -35.75
CA ASN A 214 -3.26 -1.99 -37.07
C ASN A 214 -2.35 -2.67 -38.11
N PRO A 215 -2.80 -3.73 -38.81
CA PRO A 215 -1.96 -4.45 -39.77
C PRO A 215 -1.53 -3.59 -40.98
N ARG A 216 -2.18 -2.44 -41.21
CA ARG A 216 -1.97 -1.59 -42.39
C ARG A 216 -0.84 -0.55 -42.27
N SER A 217 -0.04 -0.54 -41.20
CA SER A 217 1.06 0.42 -41.06
C SER A 217 2.44 -0.13 -41.45
N GLN A 218 2.49 -1.24 -42.20
CA GLN A 218 3.75 -1.85 -42.69
C GLN A 218 3.83 -1.91 -44.23
N SER A 219 2.88 -1.28 -44.93
CA SER A 219 2.88 -1.16 -46.38
C SER A 219 2.86 0.31 -46.75
N ASP A 220 4.00 0.98 -46.62
CA ASP A 220 4.36 2.24 -47.29
C ASP A 220 5.88 2.44 -47.19
#